data_AF-A0AAV0LJG2-F1
#
_entry.id   AF-A0AAV0LJG2-F1
#
_cell.length_a   1.000
_cell.length_b   1.000
_cell.length_c   1.000
_cell.angle_alpha   90.00
_cell.angle_beta   90.00
_cell.angle_gamma   90.00
#
_symmetry.space_group_name_H-M   'P 1'
#
loop_
_entity.id
_entity.type
_entity.pdbx_description
1 polymer ?
#
loop_
_entity_poly.entity_id
_entity_poly.type
_entity_poly.pdbx_seq_one_letter_code
_entity_poly.pdbx_strand_id
1 'polypeptide(L)'
;MHAATVSIHPLVIAGWCGLTTTAFNLLPVGSLDGGRAVQGAFGKSALIGFGLTTYAFLGLGVLGGPLSLPWGLYVLICQRAPEKPCLNDVTEVGTWRQAAVMTAIFLVVLTLVPVWDELAEELGIGLVSTF
;
A
#
# COMPACT_ATOMS: atom_id res chain seq x y z
N MET A 1 35.78 3.65 5.20
CA MET A 1 34.97 4.46 4.26
C MET A 1 33.91 5.17 5.08
N HIS A 2 33.98 6.50 5.21
CA HIS A 2 32.91 7.24 5.86
C HIS A 2 31.84 7.48 4.80
N ALA A 3 30.72 6.76 4.88
CA ALA A 3 29.53 7.15 4.15
C ALA A 3 29.28 8.62 4.46
N ALA A 4 29.19 9.48 3.45
CA ALA A 4 28.82 10.87 3.64
C ALA A 4 27.41 10.87 4.26
N THR A 5 27.33 11.06 5.58
CA THR A 5 26.06 11.09 6.28
C THR A 5 25.37 12.38 5.88
N VAL A 6 24.47 12.30 4.90
CA VAL A 6 23.58 13.39 4.55
C VAL A 6 22.70 13.67 5.76
N SER A 7 22.77 14.89 6.28
CA SER A 7 21.94 15.31 7.41
C SER A 7 20.48 15.41 6.95
N ILE A 8 19.65 14.51 7.44
CA ILE A 8 18.22 14.49 7.13
C ILE A 8 17.47 15.35 8.16
N HIS A 9 16.63 16.26 7.67
CA HIS A 9 15.76 17.04 8.56
C HIS A 9 14.71 16.10 9.21
N PRO A 10 14.40 16.23 10.52
CA PRO A 10 13.39 15.39 11.19
C PRO A 10 12.01 15.34 10.52
N LEU A 11 11.68 16.36 9.72
CA LEU A 11 10.44 16.46 8.97
C LEU A 11 10.35 15.40 7.86
N VAL A 12 11.50 15.02 7.27
CA VAL A 12 11.56 13.99 6.24
C VAL A 12 11.23 12.63 6.85
N ILE A 13 11.75 12.34 8.05
CA ILE A 13 11.46 11.11 8.78
C ILE A 13 9.97 11.06 9.14
N ALA A 14 9.42 12.16 9.67
CA ALA A 14 8.00 12.27 9.97
C ALA A 14 7.11 12.09 8.73
N GLY A 15 7.49 12.69 7.60
CA GLY A 15 6.79 12.55 6.33
C GLY A 15 6.81 11.11 5.81
N TRP A 16 7.96 10.44 5.85
CA TRP A 16 8.08 9.04 5.47
C TRP A 16 7.21 8.13 6.35
N CYS A 17 7.31 8.26 7.69
CA CYS A 17 6.48 7.48 8.60
C CYS A 17 4.97 7.70 8.36
N GLY A 18 4.56 8.95 8.10
CA GLY A 18 3.19 9.30 7.77
C GLY A 18 2.72 8.61 6.47
N LEU A 19 3.50 8.76 5.40
CA LEU A 19 3.20 8.15 4.10
C LEU A 19 3.09 6.63 4.20
N THR A 20 4.04 5.97 4.88
CA THR A 20 4.03 4.52 5.06
C THR A 20 2.81 4.05 5.84
N THR A 21 2.47 4.74 6.93
CA THR A 21 1.29 4.37 7.75
C THR A 21 -0.01 4.57 6.97
N THR A 22 -0.15 5.66 6.23
CA THR A 22 -1.31 5.90 5.36
C THR A 22 -1.40 4.86 4.25
N ALA A 23 -0.27 4.49 3.64
CA ALA A 23 -0.25 3.49 2.58
C ALA A 23 -0.71 2.11 3.09
N PHE A 24 -0.26 1.70 4.27
CA PHE A 24 -0.71 0.48 4.92
C PHE A 24 -2.21 0.49 5.22
N ASN A 25 -2.78 1.64 5.61
CA ASN A 25 -4.22 1.79 5.85
C ASN A 25 -5.07 1.84 4.57
N LEU A 26 -4.48 2.23 3.44
CA LEU A 26 -5.14 2.25 2.13
C LEU A 26 -4.99 0.94 1.36
N LEU A 27 -4.42 -0.10 1.96
CA LEU A 27 -4.40 -1.44 1.35
C LEU A 27 -5.83 -1.97 1.13
N PRO A 28 -6.12 -2.60 -0.01
CA PRO A 28 -7.47 -3.02 -0.37
C PRO A 28 -7.84 -4.34 0.29
N VAL A 29 -7.88 -4.36 1.63
CA VAL A 29 -8.10 -5.57 2.44
C VAL A 29 -8.94 -5.30 3.68
N GLY A 30 -9.85 -6.22 3.99
CA GLY A 30 -10.59 -6.21 5.26
C GLY A 30 -11.43 -4.94 5.47
N SER A 31 -11.50 -4.50 6.73
CA SER A 31 -12.16 -3.26 7.14
C SER A 31 -11.27 -2.01 7.06
N LEU A 32 -10.13 -2.08 6.37
CA LEU A 32 -9.27 -0.92 6.17
C LEU A 32 -9.95 0.12 5.27
N ASP A 33 -9.50 1.38 5.35
CA ASP A 33 -10.04 2.45 4.50
C ASP A 33 -9.91 2.12 3.01
N GLY A 34 -8.81 1.46 2.61
CA GLY A 34 -8.64 0.92 1.26
C GLY A 34 -9.63 -0.20 0.91
N GLY A 35 -9.89 -1.12 1.85
CA GLY A 35 -10.88 -2.17 1.69
C GLY A 35 -12.30 -1.62 1.51
N ARG A 36 -12.67 -0.62 2.32
CA ARG A 36 -13.97 0.08 2.22
C ARG A 36 -14.10 0.84 0.91
N ALA A 37 -13.03 1.51 0.47
CA ALA A 37 -13.00 2.22 -0.80
C ALA A 37 -13.18 1.28 -2.00
N VAL A 38 -12.49 0.13 -1.99
CA VAL A 38 -12.63 -0.89 -3.04
C VAL A 38 -14.00 -1.56 -3.02
N GLN A 39 -14.51 -1.89 -1.84
CA GLN A 39 -15.84 -2.46 -1.69
C GLN A 39 -16.93 -1.50 -2.19
N GLY A 40 -16.80 -0.21 -1.89
CA GLY A 40 -17.73 0.80 -2.39
C GLY A 40 -17.63 1.02 -3.90
N ALA A 41 -16.43 1.00 -4.47
CA ALA A 41 -16.21 1.31 -5.89
C ALA A 41 -16.45 0.15 -6.86
N PHE A 42 -16.10 -1.08 -6.44
CA PHE A 42 -16.08 -2.29 -7.27
C PHE A 42 -16.92 -3.44 -6.70
N GLY A 43 -17.56 -3.25 -5.54
CA GLY A 43 -18.41 -4.24 -4.90
C GLY A 43 -17.64 -5.29 -4.08
N LYS A 44 -18.42 -6.18 -3.45
CA LYS A 44 -17.90 -7.18 -2.50
C LYS A 44 -17.02 -8.25 -3.15
N SER A 45 -17.33 -8.67 -4.38
CA SER A 45 -16.55 -9.69 -5.09
C SER A 45 -15.15 -9.21 -5.42
N ALA A 46 -15.01 -7.94 -5.81
CA ALA A 46 -13.71 -7.31 -6.03
C ALA A 46 -12.90 -7.21 -4.73
N LEU A 47 -13.54 -6.83 -3.60
CA LEU A 47 -12.86 -6.79 -2.30
C LEU A 47 -12.23 -8.12 -1.91
N ILE A 48 -12.91 -9.26 -2.17
CA ILE A 48 -12.35 -10.58 -1.88
C ILE A 48 -11.12 -10.86 -2.75
N GLY A 49 -11.18 -10.52 -4.04
CA GLY A 49 -10.06 -10.67 -4.96
C GLY A 49 -8.86 -9.81 -4.55
N PHE A 50 -9.06 -8.50 -4.39
CA PHE A 50 -8.01 -7.57 -3.98
C PHE A 50 -7.46 -7.88 -2.58
N GLY A 51 -8.32 -8.30 -1.65
CA GLY A 51 -7.92 -8.70 -0.31
C GLY A 51 -7.02 -9.94 -0.32
N LEU A 52 -7.37 -10.96 -1.11
CA LEU A 52 -6.54 -12.16 -1.27
C LEU A 52 -5.19 -11.83 -1.89
N THR A 53 -5.16 -11.00 -2.93
CA THR A 53 -3.91 -10.53 -3.55
C THR A 53 -3.04 -9.77 -2.54
N THR A 54 -3.65 -8.90 -1.73
CA THR A 54 -2.94 -8.15 -0.69
C THR A 54 -2.35 -9.06 0.38
N TYR A 55 -3.11 -10.05 0.86
CA TYR A 55 -2.61 -11.04 1.81
C TYR A 55 -1.45 -11.87 1.22
N ALA A 56 -1.54 -12.25 -0.05
CA ALA A 56 -0.45 -12.96 -0.73
C ALA A 56 0.82 -12.11 -0.77
N PHE A 57 0.72 -10.83 -1.14
CA PHE A 57 1.87 -9.94 -1.19
C PHE A 57 2.46 -9.62 0.19
N LEU A 58 1.63 -9.45 1.22
CA LEU A 58 2.10 -9.27 2.60
C LEU A 58 2.79 -10.53 3.12
N GLY A 59 2.22 -11.71 2.84
CA GLY A 59 2.77 -13.01 3.24
C GLY A 59 4.08 -13.36 2.53
N LEU A 60 4.24 -12.95 1.27
CA LEU A 60 5.47 -13.11 0.51
C LEU A 60 6.55 -12.07 0.85
N GLY A 61 6.24 -11.07 1.69
CA GLY A 61 7.22 -10.03 2.05
C GLY A 61 7.44 -8.95 1.00
N VAL A 62 6.58 -8.89 -0.03
CA VAL A 62 6.75 -7.98 -1.18
C VAL A 62 6.39 -6.54 -0.83
N LEU A 63 5.46 -6.33 0.11
CA LEU A 63 4.97 -5.00 0.50
C LEU A 63 5.58 -4.56 1.82
N GLY A 64 6.34 -3.46 1.83
CA GLY A 64 6.82 -2.83 3.07
C GLY A 64 7.96 -3.58 3.78
N GLY A 65 8.61 -4.53 3.10
CA GLY A 65 9.81 -5.20 3.59
C GLY A 65 9.62 -5.90 4.95
N PRO A 66 10.51 -5.71 5.94
CA PRO A 66 10.40 -6.37 7.26
C PRO A 66 9.09 -6.12 8.02
N LEU A 67 8.37 -5.03 7.70
CA LEU A 67 7.11 -4.67 8.34
C LEU A 67 5.90 -5.41 7.72
N SER A 68 6.08 -6.11 6.60
CA SER A 68 5.01 -6.80 5.87
C SER A 68 4.30 -7.88 6.71
N LEU A 69 5.07 -8.70 7.42
CA LEU A 69 4.59 -9.86 8.16
C LEU A 69 3.86 -9.45 9.45
N PRO A 70 4.44 -8.57 10.30
CA PRO A 70 3.71 -8.05 11.46
C PRO A 70 2.41 -7.35 11.06
N TRP A 71 2.44 -6.56 9.99
CA TRP A 71 1.25 -5.86 9.51
C TRP A 71 0.22 -6.82 8.92
N GLY A 72 0.65 -7.78 8.10
CA GLY A 72 -0.23 -8.81 7.54
C GLY A 72 -0.89 -9.65 8.63
N LEU A 73 -0.16 -10.00 9.69
CA LEU A 73 -0.71 -10.71 10.85
C LEU A 73 -1.73 -9.84 11.61
N TYR A 74 -1.43 -8.56 11.81
CA TYR A 74 -2.37 -7.61 12.42
C TYR A 74 -3.68 -7.52 11.62
N VAL A 75 -3.59 -7.35 10.29
CA VAL A 75 -4.77 -7.29 9.42
C VAL A 75 -5.56 -8.61 9.45
N LEU A 76 -4.87 -9.76 9.41
CA LEU A 76 -5.51 -11.08 9.47
C LEU A 76 -6.25 -11.35 10.79
N ILE A 77 -5.76 -10.82 11.91
CA ILE A 77 -6.36 -11.04 13.23
C ILE A 77 -7.44 -10.00 13.53
N CYS A 78 -7.15 -8.72 13.30
CA CYS A 78 -8.00 -7.61 13.76
C CYS A 78 -9.01 -7.14 12.71
N GLN A 79 -8.74 -7.33 11.41
CA GLN A 79 -9.48 -6.65 10.34
C GLN A 79 -9.98 -7.59 9.25
N ARG A 80 -9.97 -8.91 9.50
CA ARG A 80 -10.42 -9.94 8.54
C ARG A 80 -11.87 -9.80 8.12
N ALA A 81 -12.73 -9.25 8.98
CA ALA A 81 -14.15 -9.12 8.68
C ALA A 81 -14.36 -7.98 7.66
N PRO A 82 -14.90 -8.26 6.45
CA PRO A 82 -15.36 -7.18 5.58
C PRO A 82 -16.43 -6.39 6.32
N GLU A 83 -16.33 -5.07 6.27
CA GLU A 83 -17.28 -4.21 6.95
C GLU A 83 -18.68 -4.35 6.33
N LYS A 84 -19.70 -3.98 7.12
CA LYS A 84 -21.13 -4.08 6.78
C LYS A 84 -21.39 -3.82 5.30
N PRO A 85 -22.24 -4.65 4.65
CA PRO A 85 -22.57 -4.46 3.24
C PRO A 85 -23.01 -3.02 2.99
N CYS A 86 -22.54 -2.45 1.88
CA CYS A 86 -22.86 -1.08 1.51
C CYS A 86 -24.38 -0.91 1.48
N LEU A 87 -24.89 0.18 2.07
CA LEU A 87 -26.33 0.46 2.16
C LEU A 87 -27.01 0.47 0.78
N ASN A 88 -26.23 0.75 -0.27
CA ASN A 88 -26.70 0.82 -1.64
C ASN A 88 -25.71 0.10 -2.59
N ASP A 89 -25.81 -1.23 -2.64
CA ASP A 89 -24.97 -2.10 -3.50
C ASP A 89 -25.54 -2.23 -4.93
N VAL A 90 -26.58 -1.47 -5.25
CA VAL A 90 -27.35 -1.57 -6.51
C VAL A 90 -26.92 -0.50 -7.52
N THR A 91 -26.38 0.63 -7.06
CA THR A 91 -25.98 1.74 -7.93
C THR A 91 -24.47 1.75 -8.07
N GLU A 92 -23.97 1.66 -9.30
CA GLU A 92 -22.54 1.75 -9.56
C GLU A 92 -22.00 3.14 -9.19
N VAL A 93 -20.74 3.18 -8.77
CA VAL A 93 -20.05 4.41 -8.43
C VAL A 93 -19.62 5.13 -9.70
N GLY A 94 -19.87 6.44 -9.77
CA GLY A 94 -19.47 7.24 -10.93
C GLY A 94 -17.97 7.14 -11.24
N THR A 95 -17.63 7.14 -12.53
CA THR A 95 -16.29 6.85 -13.07
C THR A 95 -15.16 7.65 -12.43
N TRP A 96 -15.42 8.90 -12.04
CA TRP A 96 -14.45 9.76 -11.33
C TRP A 96 -14.01 9.18 -9.98
N ARG A 97 -14.95 8.64 -9.20
CA ARG A 97 -14.66 8.07 -7.89
C ARG A 97 -13.91 6.74 -8.02
N GLN A 98 -14.25 5.92 -9.01
CA GLN A 98 -13.49 4.71 -9.33
C GLN A 98 -12.04 5.06 -9.72
N ALA A 99 -11.84 6.09 -10.55
CA ALA A 99 -10.51 6.57 -10.92
C ALA A 99 -9.71 7.07 -9.69
N ALA A 100 -10.34 7.76 -8.75
CA ALA A 100 -9.71 8.20 -7.52
C ALA A 100 -9.24 7.02 -6.64
N VAL A 101 -10.06 5.97 -6.51
CA VAL A 101 -9.69 4.74 -5.77
C VAL A 101 -8.53 4.02 -6.47
N MET A 102 -8.56 3.90 -7.80
CA MET A 102 -7.46 3.32 -8.57
C MET A 102 -6.16 4.11 -8.40
N THR A 103 -6.24 5.44 -8.42
CA THR A 103 -5.09 6.33 -8.19
C THR A 103 -4.54 6.16 -6.78
N ALA A 104 -5.40 6.05 -5.77
CA ALA A 104 -4.99 5.81 -4.39
C ALA A 104 -4.26 4.46 -4.24
N ILE A 105 -4.80 3.38 -4.81
CA ILE A 105 -4.15 2.06 -4.80
C ILE A 105 -2.80 2.10 -5.53
N PHE A 106 -2.73 2.80 -6.65
CA PHE A 106 -1.48 2.99 -7.39
C PHE A 106 -0.42 3.70 -6.53
N LEU A 107 -0.79 4.77 -5.82
CA LEU A 107 0.12 5.46 -4.89
C LEU A 107 0.56 4.56 -3.74
N VAL A 108 -0.33 3.72 -3.20
CA VAL A 108 0.01 2.74 -2.15
C VAL A 108 1.10 1.79 -2.65
N VAL A 109 0.95 1.24 -3.85
CA VAL A 109 1.95 0.36 -4.46
C VAL A 109 3.28 1.09 -4.61
N LEU A 110 3.28 2.32 -5.14
CA LEU A 110 4.50 3.12 -5.28
C LEU A 110 5.20 3.43 -3.95
N THR A 111 4.44 3.57 -2.87
CA THR A 111 5.01 3.86 -1.53
C THR A 111 5.52 2.62 -0.79
N LEU A 112 4.87 1.46 -0.98
CA LEU A 112 5.19 0.24 -0.24
C LEU A 112 6.11 -0.73 -0.99
N VAL A 113 6.17 -0.62 -2.32
CA VAL A 113 7.10 -1.39 -3.13
C VAL A 113 8.39 -0.56 -3.27
N PRO A 114 9.47 -0.94 -2.57
CA PRO A 114 10.74 -0.27 -2.76
C PRO A 114 11.19 -0.42 -4.21
N VAL A 115 11.82 0.63 -4.75
CA VAL A 115 12.51 0.52 -6.04
C VAL A 115 13.59 -0.56 -5.89
N TRP A 116 13.54 -1.55 -6.79
CA TRP A 116 14.53 -2.62 -6.84
C TRP A 116 15.91 -2.04 -7.13
N ASP A 117 16.95 -2.52 -6.44
CA ASP A 117 18.29 -1.92 -6.50
C ASP A 117 18.82 -1.83 -7.94
N GLU A 118 18.61 -2.86 -8.77
CA GLU A 118 19.02 -2.85 -10.19
C GLU A 118 18.24 -1.81 -11.03
N LEU A 119 16.96 -1.57 -10.70
CA LEU A 119 16.15 -0.54 -11.37
C LEU A 119 16.59 0.86 -10.96
N ALA A 120 17.00 1.04 -9.71
CA ALA A 120 17.56 2.29 -9.22
C ALA A 120 18.89 2.62 -9.93
N GLU A 121 19.74 1.61 -10.15
CA GLU A 121 20.98 1.74 -10.91
C GLU A 121 20.73 2.07 -12.38
N GLU A 122 19.81 1.37 -13.07
CA GLU A 122 19.47 1.66 -14.47
C GLU A 122 18.86 3.06 -14.65
N LEU A 123 18.08 3.53 -13.68
CA LEU A 123 17.48 4.87 -13.70
C LEU A 123 18.46 5.96 -13.25
N GLY A 124 19.68 5.62 -12.82
CA GLY A 124 20.68 6.55 -12.31
C GLY A 124 20.30 7.21 -10.97
N ILE A 125 19.42 6.58 -10.20
CA ILE A 125 18.91 7.07 -8.92
C ILE A 125 19.72 6.39 -7.80
N GLY A 126 20.85 6.96 -7.43
CA GLY A 126 21.74 6.42 -6.40
C GLY A 126 23.20 6.77 -6.70
N LEU A 127 24.09 6.58 -5.71
CA LEU A 127 25.52 6.69 -5.98
C LEU A 127 25.92 5.54 -6.90
N VAL A 128 26.18 5.87 -8.18
CA VAL A 128 26.87 4.99 -9.11
C VAL A 128 28.23 4.66 -8.49
N SER A 129 28.34 3.52 -7.80
CA SER A 129 29.63 2.97 -7.47
C SER A 129 30.18 2.28 -8.72
N THR A 130 30.59 3.08 -9.70
CA THR A 130 31.58 2.64 -10.69
C THR A 130 32.88 2.38 -9.95
N PHE A 131 33.04 1.18 -9.41
CA PHE A 131 34.31 0.49 -9.17
C PHE A 131 34.09 -1.01 -9.15
#